data_AF-A0A495KHL7-F1
#
_entry.id   AF-A0A495KHL7-F1
#
_cell.length_a   1.000
_cell.length_b   1.000
_cell.length_c   1.000
_cell.angle_alpha   90.00
_cell.angle_beta   90.00
_cell.angle_gamma   90.00
#
_symmetry.space_group_name_H-M   'P 1'
#
loop_
_entity.id
_entity.type
_entity.pdbx_description
1 polymer ?
#
loop_
_entity_poly.entity_id
_entity_poly.type
_entity_poly.pdbx_seq_one_letter_code
_entity_poly.pdbx_strand_id
1 'polypeptide(L)' 'MARHTYKGIVFAEGWNGTFEQFKLEFEETHVFKGLQPKERLAEMKKVFNTITKTEPAKDQKQ' A
#
# COMPACT_ATOMS: atom_id res chain seq x y z
N MET A 1 -5.37 14.44 7.55
CA MET A 1 -5.24 13.01 7.24
C MET A 1 -4.32 12.91 6.04
N ALA A 2 -3.12 12.38 6.25
CA ALA A 2 -2.17 12.18 5.16
C ALA A 2 -2.72 11.07 4.24
N ARG A 3 -2.52 11.20 2.93
CA ARG A 3 -3.10 10.33 1.90
C ARG A 3 -1.98 9.83 1.02
N HIS A 4 -1.76 8.52 1.01
CA HIS A 4 -0.77 7.93 0.13
C HIS A 4 -1.41 7.58 -1.21
N THR A 5 -0.98 8.23 -2.28
CA THR A 5 -1.48 7.92 -3.64
C THR A 5 -0.51 6.96 -4.31
N TYR A 6 -0.97 5.76 -4.66
CA TYR A 6 -0.18 4.78 -5.38
C TYR A 6 -0.93 4.35 -6.66
N LYS A 7 -0.32 4.63 -7.81
CA LYS A 7 -0.84 4.33 -9.16
C LYS A 7 -2.31 4.72 -9.37
N GLY A 8 -2.74 5.85 -8.78
CA GLY A 8 -4.10 6.38 -8.91
C GLY A 8 -5.09 5.90 -7.84
N ILE A 9 -4.68 4.99 -6.95
CA ILE A 9 -5.46 4.63 -5.75
C ILE A 9 -4.97 5.48 -4.58
N VAL A 10 -5.90 6.11 -3.88
CA VAL A 10 -5.63 6.85 -2.66
C VAL A 10 -5.86 5.93 -1.46
N PHE A 11 -4.81 5.65 -0.72
CA PHE A 11 -4.84 4.89 0.52
C PHE A 11 -4.89 5.84 1.72
N ALA A 12 -5.68 5.47 2.71
CA ALA A 12 -5.66 6.14 4.00
C ALA A 12 -4.33 5.82 4.71
N GLU A 13 -3.56 6.84 5.10
CA GLU A 13 -2.44 6.64 6.02
C GLU A 13 -2.95 6.32 7.42
N GLY A 14 -2.23 5.44 8.13
CA GLY A 14 -2.67 4.91 9.42
C GLY A 14 -3.66 3.76 9.28
N TRP A 15 -3.51 2.92 8.25
CA TRP A 15 -4.29 1.69 8.14
C TRP A 15 -4.07 0.81 9.38
N ASN A 16 -5.13 0.57 10.16
CA ASN A 16 -5.08 -0.24 11.38
C ASN A 16 -5.46 -1.72 11.16
N GLY A 17 -5.86 -2.08 9.93
CA GLY A 17 -6.22 -3.45 9.59
C GLY A 17 -5.01 -4.35 9.29
N THR A 18 -5.25 -5.64 9.13
CA THR A 18 -4.22 -6.60 8.75
C THR A 18 -3.89 -6.52 7.25
N PHE A 19 -2.74 -7.10 6.87
CA PHE A 19 -2.39 -7.24 5.45
C PHE A 19 -3.41 -8.07 4.67
N GLU A 20 -4.09 -9.03 5.31
CA GLU A 20 -5.13 -9.84 4.66
C GLU A 20 -6.37 -9.00 4.32
N GLN A 21 -6.79 -8.10 5.20
CA GLN A 21 -7.89 -7.16 4.93
C GLN A 21 -7.51 -6.21 3.80
N PHE A 22 -6.30 -5.64 3.86
CA PHE A 22 -5.77 -4.83 2.77
C PHE A 22 -5.72 -5.62 1.46
N LYS A 23 -5.29 -6.87 1.51
CA LYS A 23 -5.25 -7.72 0.33
C LYS A 23 -6.64 -7.90 -0.25
N LEU A 24 -7.62 -8.25 0.57
CA LEU A 24 -8.99 -8.50 0.14
C LEU A 24 -9.65 -7.26 -0.47
N GLU A 25 -9.39 -6.07 0.07
CA GLU A 25 -9.95 -4.82 -0.48
C GLU A 25 -9.28 -4.37 -1.77
N PHE A 26 -7.96 -4.56 -1.90
CA PHE A 26 -7.19 -3.94 -2.98
C PHE A 26 -6.72 -4.91 -4.07
N GLU A 27 -6.71 -6.23 -3.84
CA GLU A 27 -6.18 -7.23 -4.78
C GLU A 27 -6.88 -7.20 -6.15
N GLU A 28 -8.17 -6.88 -6.16
CA GLU A 28 -9.00 -6.82 -7.38
C GLU A 28 -8.98 -5.46 -8.08
N THR A 29 -8.30 -4.47 -7.52
CA THR A 29 -8.20 -3.14 -8.16
C THR A 29 -7.40 -3.19 -9.44
N HIS A 30 -7.67 -2.28 -10.37
CA HIS A 30 -6.98 -2.20 -11.67
C HIS A 30 -5.44 -2.14 -11.55
N VAL A 31 -4.93 -1.63 -10.42
CA VAL A 31 -3.49 -1.56 -10.12
C VAL A 31 -2.87 -2.94 -9.87
N PHE A 32 -3.56 -3.81 -9.14
CA PHE A 32 -3.05 -5.11 -8.72
C PHE A 32 -3.56 -6.25 -9.62
N LYS A 33 -4.75 -6.10 -10.21
CA LYS A 33 -5.40 -7.08 -11.09
C LYS A 33 -4.54 -7.47 -12.30
N GLY A 34 -3.79 -6.51 -12.86
CA GLY A 34 -2.90 -6.73 -14.00
C GLY A 34 -1.53 -7.33 -13.65
N LEU A 35 -1.16 -7.40 -12.36
CA LEU A 35 0.13 -7.90 -11.92
C LEU A 35 0.10 -9.43 -11.75
N GLN A 36 1.23 -10.08 -12.04
CA GLN A 36 1.42 -11.49 -11.71
C GLN A 36 1.30 -11.71 -10.19
N PRO A 37 0.85 -12.88 -9.72
CA PRO A 37 0.64 -13.13 -8.29
C PRO A 37 1.86 -12.82 -7.40
N LYS A 38 3.07 -13.12 -7.89
CA LYS A 38 4.32 -12.83 -7.17
C LYS A 38 4.60 -11.34 -7.03
N GLU A 39 4.46 -10.59 -8.13
CA GLU A 39 4.66 -9.13 -8.15
C GLU A 39 3.56 -8.40 -7.40
N ARG A 40 2.32 -8.88 -7.53
CA ARG A 40 1.15 -8.37 -6.82
C ARG A 40 1.38 -8.43 -5.31
N LEU A 41 1.76 -9.59 -4.78
CA LEU A 41 2.02 -9.74 -3.35
C LEU A 41 3.16 -8.83 -2.87
N ALA A 42 4.23 -8.70 -3.66
CA ALA A 42 5.36 -7.83 -3.32
C ALA A 42 4.97 -6.34 -3.30
N GLU A 43 4.23 -5.88 -4.31
CA GLU A 43 3.77 -4.49 -4.39
C GLU A 43 2.74 -4.17 -3.31
N MET A 44 1.78 -5.07 -3.07
CA MET A 44 0.80 -4.90 -1.99
C MET A 44 1.48 -4.80 -0.63
N LYS A 45 2.50 -5.63 -0.35
CA LYS A 45 3.29 -5.54 0.89
C LYS A 45 4.01 -4.20 1.00
N LYS A 46 4.57 -3.66 -0.09
CA LYS A 46 5.22 -2.34 -0.07
C LYS A 46 4.22 -1.23 0.26
N VAL A 47 3.07 -1.21 -0.40
CA VAL A 47 2.02 -0.20 -0.15
C VAL A 47 1.52 -0.33 1.28
N PHE A 48 1.17 -1.54 1.71
CA PHE A 48 0.73 -1.82 3.08
C PHE A 48 1.76 -1.34 4.11
N ASN A 49 3.04 -1.67 3.93
CA ASN A 49 4.10 -1.21 4.83
C ASN A 49 4.23 0.32 4.84
N THR A 50 3.97 0.99 3.71
CA THR A 50 4.04 2.46 3.61
C THR A 50 2.90 3.14 4.35
N ILE A 51 1.68 2.61 4.22
CA ILE A 51 0.48 3.19 4.85
C ILE A 51 0.31 2.81 6.33
N THR A 52 0.94 1.72 6.76
CA THR A 52 0.93 1.26 8.16
C THR A 52 2.09 1.82 8.97
N LYS A 53 3.25 2.09 8.35
CA LYS A 53 4.42 2.67 9.03
C LYS A 53 4.35 4.18 9.23
N THR A 54 3.18 4.75 9.47
CA THR A 54 3.09 6.19 9.77
C THR A 54 3.70 6.49 11.14
N GLU A 55 5.03 6.65 11.18
CA GLU A 55 5.82 7.62 11.94
C GLU A 55 7.12 7.92 11.17
N PRO A 56 7.64 9.15 11.27
CA PRO A 56 7.76 10.07 10.14
C PRO A 56 8.98 9.81 9.26
N ALA A 57 8.86 10.23 8.00
CA ALA A 57 9.93 10.65 7.11
C ALA A 57 11.36 10.31 7.60
N LYS A 58 11.88 9.14 7.21
CA LYS A 58 13.33 9.04 7.04
C LYS A 58 13.69 9.78 5.77
N ASP A 59 13.89 11.09 5.94
CA ASP A 59 15.04 11.83 5.45
C ASP A 59 15.80 11.03 4.38
N GLN A 60 15.48 11.29 3.11
CA GLN A 60 16.44 11.05 2.04
C GLN A 60 17.57 12.05 2.27
N LYS A 61 18.53 11.58 3.05
CA LYS A 61 19.84 12.17 3.25
C LYS A 61 20.42 12.54 1.87
N GLN A 62 20.56 13.84 1.61
CA GLN A 62 21.36 14.36 0.50
C GLN A 62 22.42 15.30 1.07
#